data_AF-A0A3M0W6P9-F1
#
_entry.id   AF-A0A3M0W6P9-F1
#
_cell.length_a   1.000
_cell.length_b   1.000
_cell.length_c   1.000
_cell.angle_alpha   90.00
_cell.angle_beta   90.00
_cell.angle_gamma   90.00
#
_symmetry.space_group_name_H-M   'P 1'
#
loop_
_entity.id
_entity.type
_entity.pdbx_description
1 polymer ?
#
loop_
_entity_poly.entity_id
_entity_poly.type
_entity_poly.pdbx_seq_one_letter_code
_entity_poly.pdbx_strand_id
1 'polypeptide(L)'
;MLSRNFSTSARKQLLKLLGKVTLEDVRTVNGDKGETWVDSVVHTASEYPIVKGFEIQGAKAHKPHKDPSDPEEVITLGFYSANGSRVLSGHVHQDGSYKLAESRMGKRTSSKKSKK
;
A
#
# COMPACT_ATOMS: atom_id res chain seq x y z
N MET A 1 17.37 -27.16 9.19
CA MET A 1 17.54 -25.71 8.97
C MET A 1 16.27 -25.02 9.48
N LEU A 2 16.35 -24.25 10.56
CA LEU A 2 15.18 -23.56 11.13
C LEU A 2 14.89 -22.30 10.32
N SER A 3 13.90 -22.36 9.43
CA SER A 3 13.30 -21.18 8.81
C SER A 3 12.56 -20.41 9.91
N ARG A 4 13.12 -19.27 10.34
CA ARG A 4 12.43 -18.35 11.24
C ARG A 4 11.28 -17.70 10.48
N ASN A 5 10.06 -18.19 10.70
CA ASN A 5 8.84 -17.49 10.33
C ASN A 5 8.77 -16.20 11.16
N PHE A 6 9.25 -15.10 10.59
CA PHE A 6 9.00 -13.78 11.17
C PHE A 6 7.49 -13.54 11.13
N SER A 7 6.87 -13.54 12.31
CA SER A 7 5.48 -13.18 12.52
C SER A 7 5.13 -11.91 11.74
N THR A 8 4.20 -12.02 10.80
CA THR A 8 3.63 -10.91 10.02
C THR A 8 3.08 -9.80 10.92
N SER A 9 2.70 -10.12 12.16
CA SER A 9 2.21 -9.17 13.16
C SER A 9 3.25 -8.11 13.58
N ALA A 10 4.54 -8.47 13.70
CA ALA A 10 5.57 -7.52 14.14
C ALA A 10 5.89 -6.43 13.09
N ARG A 11 5.62 -6.68 11.80
CA ARG A 11 5.78 -5.67 10.74
C ARG A 11 4.61 -4.68 10.68
N LYS A 12 3.40 -5.12 11.03
CA LYS A 12 2.20 -4.26 11.08
C LYS A 12 2.38 -3.07 12.04
N GLN A 13 3.17 -3.23 13.10
CA GLN A 13 3.37 -2.21 14.14
C GLN A 13 4.38 -1.09 13.80
N LEU A 14 5.08 -1.16 12.66
CA LEU A 14 6.13 -0.18 12.30
C LEU A 14 5.78 0.71 11.11
N LEU A 15 4.64 0.49 10.46
CA LEU A 15 4.22 1.32 9.32
C LEU A 15 3.49 2.55 9.82
N LYS A 16 4.05 3.72 9.51
CA LYS A 16 3.42 4.99 9.82
C LYS A 16 2.34 5.29 8.77
N LEU A 17 1.09 5.43 9.19
CA LEU A 17 0.06 6.05 8.36
C LEU A 17 0.39 7.54 8.19
N LEU A 18 0.48 7.98 6.94
CA LEU A 18 0.82 9.33 6.53
C LEU A 18 -0.40 9.99 5.87
N GLY A 19 -0.38 11.32 5.81
CA GLY A 19 -1.45 12.10 5.20
C GLY A 19 -2.64 12.34 6.12
N LYS A 20 -3.74 12.81 5.53
CA LYS A 20 -4.97 13.20 6.26
C LYS A 20 -6.00 12.08 6.36
N VAL A 21 -5.98 11.15 5.41
CA VAL A 21 -6.97 10.07 5.32
C VAL A 21 -6.54 8.93 6.24
N THR A 22 -7.45 8.54 7.12
CA THR A 22 -7.26 7.48 8.12
C THR A 22 -7.84 6.15 7.67
N LEU A 23 -7.51 5.06 8.37
CA LEU A 23 -8.18 3.77 8.17
C LEU A 23 -9.66 3.82 8.57
N GLU A 24 -10.02 4.64 9.57
CA GLU A 24 -11.43 4.83 9.96
C GLU A 24 -12.24 5.55 8.88
N ASP A 25 -11.61 6.49 8.14
CA ASP A 25 -12.26 7.11 6.98
C ASP A 25 -12.54 6.06 5.89
N VAL A 26 -11.57 5.17 5.62
CA VAL A 26 -11.75 4.04 4.69
C VAL A 26 -12.89 3.13 5.15
N ARG A 27 -12.91 2.77 6.44
CA ARG A 27 -13.96 1.94 7.02
C ARG A 27 -15.35 2.58 6.83
N THR A 28 -15.48 3.83 7.21
CA THR A 28 -16.78 4.51 7.26
C THR A 28 -17.32 4.82 5.86
N VAL A 29 -16.46 5.25 4.94
CA VAL A 29 -16.89 5.71 3.61
C VAL A 29 -17.29 4.56 2.67
N ASN A 30 -16.80 3.34 2.92
CA ASN A 30 -17.08 2.16 2.07
C ASN A 30 -18.19 1.25 2.62
N GLY A 31 -18.94 1.69 3.63
CA GLY A 31 -20.13 0.99 4.15
C GLY A 31 -19.82 -0.43 4.63
N ASP A 32 -20.66 -1.39 4.26
CA ASP A 32 -20.55 -2.80 4.69
C ASP A 32 -19.23 -3.46 4.30
N LYS A 33 -18.55 -2.93 3.28
CA LYS A 33 -17.24 -3.42 2.80
C LYS A 33 -16.06 -2.72 3.47
N GLY A 34 -16.32 -1.79 4.39
CA GLY A 34 -15.32 -0.94 5.03
C GLY A 34 -14.18 -1.72 5.69
N GLU A 35 -14.51 -2.76 6.47
CA GLU A 35 -13.48 -3.57 7.14
C GLU A 35 -12.62 -4.35 6.13
N THR A 36 -13.23 -4.92 5.09
CA THR A 36 -12.48 -5.60 4.03
C THR A 36 -11.50 -4.65 3.35
N TRP A 37 -11.90 -3.41 3.10
CA TRP A 37 -11.00 -2.39 2.54
C TRP A 37 -9.86 -2.02 3.48
N VAL A 38 -10.13 -1.88 4.78
CA VAL A 38 -9.08 -1.64 5.78
C VAL A 38 -8.07 -2.79 5.79
N ASP A 39 -8.54 -4.03 5.80
CA ASP A 39 -7.69 -5.21 5.78
C ASP A 39 -6.81 -5.26 4.52
N SER A 40 -7.37 -5.01 3.35
CA SER A 40 -6.64 -5.00 2.07
C SER A 40 -5.57 -3.89 2.01
N VAL A 41 -5.88 -2.70 2.52
CA VAL A 41 -4.91 -1.59 2.63
C VAL A 41 -3.76 -1.96 3.57
N VAL A 42 -4.07 -2.47 4.77
CA VAL A 42 -3.06 -2.83 5.78
C VAL A 42 -2.21 -4.01 5.31
N HIS A 43 -2.84 -5.01 4.68
CA HIS A 43 -2.16 -6.16 4.11
C HIS A 43 -1.13 -5.72 3.07
N THR A 44 -1.57 -4.98 2.05
CA THR A 44 -0.71 -4.52 0.96
C THR A 44 0.45 -3.66 1.47
N ALA A 45 0.18 -2.74 2.40
CA ALA A 45 1.24 -1.89 2.96
C ALA A 45 2.32 -2.67 3.70
N SER A 46 1.97 -3.81 4.29
CA SER A 46 2.86 -4.67 5.06
C SER A 46 3.78 -5.56 4.22
N GLU A 47 3.52 -5.69 2.92
CA GLU A 47 4.28 -6.60 2.04
C GLU A 47 5.68 -6.10 1.71
N TYR A 48 5.92 -4.79 1.74
CA TYR A 48 7.15 -4.18 1.22
C TYR A 48 8.13 -3.77 2.34
N PRO A 49 9.26 -4.47 2.55
CA PRO A 49 10.16 -4.20 3.68
C PRO A 49 10.83 -2.82 3.68
N ILE A 50 10.98 -2.21 2.50
CA ILE A 50 11.56 -0.86 2.33
C ILE A 50 10.58 0.26 2.71
N VAL A 51 9.29 -0.05 2.74
CA VAL A 51 8.24 0.89 3.11
C VAL A 51 8.24 1.06 4.62
N LYS A 52 8.23 2.32 5.06
CA LYS A 52 8.17 2.72 6.47
C LYS A 52 6.95 3.58 6.78
N GLY A 53 6.30 4.10 5.74
CA GLY A 53 4.99 4.70 5.87
C GLY A 53 4.20 4.58 4.58
N PHE A 54 2.89 4.67 4.70
CA PHE A 54 1.98 4.66 3.57
C PHE A 54 0.94 5.77 3.74
N GLU A 55 0.44 6.27 2.61
CA GLU A 55 -0.57 7.32 2.53
C GLU A 55 -1.75 6.78 1.73
N ILE A 56 -2.96 7.04 2.20
CA ILE A 56 -4.20 6.70 1.51
C ILE A 56 -4.64 7.93 0.69
N GLN A 57 -4.64 7.82 -0.63
CA GLN A 57 -4.90 8.94 -1.55
C GLN A 57 -6.40 9.04 -1.89
N GLY A 58 -7.23 9.10 -0.84
CA GLY A 58 -8.70 9.09 -0.90
C GLY A 58 -9.28 7.83 -0.27
N ALA A 59 -10.24 8.00 0.65
CA ALA A 59 -10.82 6.91 1.42
C ALA A 59 -11.79 6.03 0.62
N LYS A 60 -12.47 6.61 -0.37
CA LYS A 60 -13.52 5.94 -1.13
C LYS A 60 -12.93 5.08 -2.24
N ALA A 61 -13.32 3.81 -2.25
CA ALA A 61 -13.08 2.93 -3.38
C ALA A 61 -13.74 3.50 -4.64
N HIS A 62 -13.01 3.50 -5.76
CA HIS A 62 -13.50 4.08 -7.01
C HIS A 62 -12.90 3.36 -8.20
N LYS A 63 -13.55 3.49 -9.36
CA LYS A 63 -12.99 2.95 -10.61
C LYS A 63 -11.68 3.65 -10.97
N PRO A 64 -10.62 2.90 -11.32
CA PRO A 64 -9.35 3.49 -11.70
C PRO A 64 -9.48 4.27 -13.02
N HIS A 65 -9.26 5.57 -12.97
CA HIS A 65 -9.31 6.42 -14.18
C HIS A 65 -8.15 6.15 -15.15
N LYS A 66 -7.00 5.68 -14.63
CA LYS A 66 -5.77 5.48 -15.42
C LYS A 66 -5.64 4.07 -16.01
N ASP A 67 -6.48 3.14 -15.55
CA ASP A 67 -6.57 1.78 -16.07
C ASP A 67 -8.05 1.42 -16.23
N PRO A 68 -8.74 1.99 -17.23
CA PRO A 68 -10.17 1.74 -17.44
C PRO A 68 -10.48 0.29 -17.85
N SER A 69 -9.45 -0.52 -18.14
CA SER A 69 -9.58 -1.95 -18.42
C SER A 69 -9.73 -2.79 -17.16
N ASP A 70 -9.37 -2.22 -16.00
CA ASP A 70 -9.55 -2.82 -14.71
C ASP A 70 -11.03 -2.70 -14.28
N PRO A 71 -11.75 -3.83 -14.16
CA PRO A 71 -13.17 -3.80 -13.85
C PRO A 71 -13.46 -3.48 -12.37
N GLU A 72 -12.44 -3.56 -11.51
CA GLU A 72 -12.61 -3.51 -10.07
C GLU A 72 -12.36 -2.11 -9.50
N GLU A 73 -13.00 -1.84 -8.36
CA GLU A 73 -12.73 -0.61 -7.62
C GLU A 73 -11.36 -0.69 -6.94
N VAL A 74 -10.75 0.48 -6.74
CA VAL A 74 -9.44 0.59 -6.13
C VAL A 74 -9.39 1.67 -5.06
N ILE A 75 -8.49 1.47 -4.09
CA ILE A 75 -7.96 2.53 -3.24
C ILE A 75 -6.50 2.77 -3.63
N THR A 76 -6.15 4.04 -3.83
CA THR A 76 -4.78 4.41 -4.20
C THR A 76 -3.93 4.60 -2.95
N LEU A 77 -2.81 3.90 -2.89
CA LEU A 77 -1.78 4.05 -1.85
C LEU A 77 -0.52 4.72 -2.39
N GLY A 78 0.07 5.60 -1.58
CA GLY A 78 1.45 6.06 -1.73
C GLY A 78 2.34 5.37 -0.71
N PHE A 79 3.46 4.79 -1.13
CA PHE A 79 4.41 4.15 -0.21
C PHE A 79 5.69 4.95 -0.10
N TYR A 80 6.18 5.10 1.13
CA TYR A 80 7.26 6.00 1.48
C TYR A 80 8.36 5.26 2.25
N SER A 81 9.63 5.60 1.94
CA SER A 81 10.79 5.15 2.69
C SER A 81 10.98 5.93 3.99
N ALA A 82 11.92 5.50 4.84
CA ALA A 82 12.21 6.13 6.14
C ALA A 82 12.51 7.63 6.06
N ASN A 83 13.11 8.09 4.96
CA ASN A 83 13.44 9.50 4.71
C ASN A 83 12.28 10.32 4.11
N GLY A 84 11.05 9.76 4.06
CA GLY A 84 9.88 10.45 3.52
C GLY A 84 9.82 10.52 1.99
N SER A 85 10.71 9.85 1.25
CA SER A 85 10.64 9.80 -0.21
C SER A 85 9.58 8.78 -0.67
N ARG A 86 8.69 9.17 -1.59
CA ARG A 86 7.75 8.22 -2.23
C ARG A 86 8.53 7.25 -3.11
N VAL A 87 8.45 5.97 -2.81
CA VAL A 87 9.13 4.89 -3.56
C VAL A 87 8.19 4.19 -4.52
N LEU A 88 6.91 4.04 -4.16
CA LEU A 88 5.91 3.30 -4.94
C LEU A 88 4.55 4.02 -4.87
N SER A 89 3.69 3.76 -5.84
CA SER A 89 2.24 3.92 -5.71
C SER A 89 1.55 2.61 -6.01
N GLY A 90 0.42 2.34 -5.38
CA GLY A 90 -0.36 1.13 -5.64
C GLY A 90 -1.84 1.43 -5.80
N HIS A 91 -2.50 0.71 -6.71
CA HIS A 91 -3.93 0.51 -6.65
C HIS A 91 -4.17 -0.79 -5.91
N VAL A 92 -4.94 -0.74 -4.83
CA VAL A 92 -5.32 -1.89 -4.02
C VAL A 92 -6.78 -2.21 -4.30
N HIS A 93 -7.08 -3.47 -4.55
CA HIS A 93 -8.42 -4.01 -4.75
C HIS A 93 -9.02 -4.51 -3.44
N GLN A 94 -10.33 -4.74 -3.44
CA GLN A 94 -11.06 -5.16 -2.24
C GLN A 94 -10.56 -6.52 -1.73
N ASP A 95 -10.17 -7.44 -2.62
CA ASP A 95 -9.69 -8.78 -2.29
C ASP A 95 -8.24 -8.82 -1.75
N GLY A 96 -7.56 -7.67 -1.70
CA GLY A 96 -6.18 -7.56 -1.27
C GLY A 96 -5.16 -7.70 -2.41
N SER A 97 -5.60 -7.98 -3.63
CA SER A 97 -4.74 -7.88 -4.81
C SER A 97 -4.39 -6.42 -5.10
N TYR A 98 -3.25 -6.19 -5.75
CA TYR A 98 -2.80 -4.83 -6.01
C TYR A 98 -1.91 -4.72 -7.25
N LYS A 99 -1.90 -3.53 -7.87
CA LYS A 99 -0.99 -3.16 -8.96
C LYS A 99 -0.10 -2.02 -8.51
N LEU A 100 1.22 -2.18 -8.65
CA LEU A 100 2.20 -1.15 -8.27
C LEU A 100 2.82 -0.44 -9.45
N ALA A 101 3.14 0.84 -9.24
CA ALA A 101 3.99 1.63 -10.11
C ALA A 101 5.18 2.19 -9.31
N GLU A 102 6.38 1.97 -9.82
CA GLU A 102 7.59 2.56 -9.22
C GLU A 102 7.66 4.06 -9.48
N SER A 103 7.99 4.82 -8.44
CA SER A 103 8.36 6.21 -8.60
C SER A 103 9.75 6.33 -9.26
N ARG A 104 10.12 7.54 -9.72
CA ARG A 104 11.50 7.81 -10.18
C ARG A 104 12.54 7.47 -9.11
N MET A 105 12.20 7.69 -7.84
CA MET A 105 13.08 7.34 -6.72
C MET A 105 13.12 5.83 -6.47
N GLY A 106 11.99 5.13 -6.60
CA GLY A 106 11.93 3.66 -6.56
C GLY A 106 12.84 3.02 -7.62
N LYS A 107 12.79 3.51 -8.87
CA LYS A 107 13.67 3.05 -9.96
C LYS A 107 15.16 3.24 -9.68
N ARG A 108 15.54 4.33 -8.98
CA ARG A 108 16.93 4.61 -8.61
C ARG A 108 17.44 3.72 -7.49
N THR A 109 16.56 3.27 -6.59
CA THR A 109 16.94 2.36 -5.51
C THR A 109 16.93 0.90 -5.96
N SER A 110 16.07 0.52 -6.90
CA SER A 110 16.09 -0.80 -7.55
C SER A 110 17.29 -0.96 -8.48
N SER A 111 17.64 0.06 -9.29
CA SER A 111 18.82 -0.01 -10.18
C SER A 111 20.16 -0.09 -9.43
N LYS A 112 20.27 0.52 -8.24
CA LYS A 112 21.45 0.35 -7.36
C LYS A 112 21.58 -1.06 -6.80
N LYS A 113 20.53 -1.87 -6.81
CA LYS A 113 20.56 -3.26 -6.34
C LYS A 113 21.09 -4.26 -7.39
N SER A 114 21.12 -3.89 -8.67
CA SER A 114 21.63 -4.72 -9.77
C SER A 114 23.10 -4.49 -10.14
N LYS A 115 23.83 -3.67 -9.37
CA LYS A 115 25.29 -3.58 -9.45
C LYS A 115 25.89 -4.09 -8.16
N LYS A 116 26.09 -5.41 -8.08
CA LYS A 116 27.05 -6.03 -7.17
C LYS A 116 27.82 -7.09 -7.92
#